data_AF-A0A957ZSG5-F1
#
_entry.id   AF-A0A957ZSG5-F1
#
_cell.length_a   1.000
_cell.length_b   1.000
_cell.length_c   1.000
_cell.angle_alpha   90.00
_cell.angle_beta   90.00
_cell.angle_gamma   90.00
#
_symmetry.space_group_name_H-M   'P 1'
#
loop_
_entity.id
_entity.type
_entity.pdbx_description
1 polymer ?
#
loop_
_entity_poly.entity_id
_entity_poly.type
_entity_poly.pdbx_seq_one_letter_code
_entity_poly.pdbx_strand_id
1 'polypeptide(L)'
;MNNLTKDAMDKAKDLAPWRSSLPWWTVLIEGIVMAAVGILILISPRQTTINVALFLAMAIAVAGIIRLWGVFRNKVPDSVEKTMAVRATVGTFSGGIVIVLYLLDLLTVDAGLVIFGIGAVIYGLMGFGVGFGTLGQRRRQAFLEAFFFTLIGLLMVYVYVAGPDAVHQATAIVGWVALIAGLALVGMAFWRRSQEDRIEELSEKVEEASDRQQDDQMEDLSARIEEASGRQQDEDETEMGVPRPQDLS
;
A
#
# COMPACT_ATOMS: atom_id res chain seq x y z
N MET A 1 -5.49 27.28 -10.71
CA MET A 1 -5.85 26.13 -9.84
C MET A 1 -5.33 26.45 -8.44
N ASN A 2 -6.20 26.62 -7.44
CA ASN A 2 -5.84 27.22 -6.15
C ASN A 2 -4.94 26.29 -5.32
N ASN A 3 -3.93 26.86 -4.64
CA ASN A 3 -2.97 26.11 -3.81
C ASN A 3 -3.65 25.26 -2.72
N LEU A 4 -4.83 25.68 -2.24
CA LEU A 4 -5.66 24.96 -1.28
C LEU A 4 -6.17 23.60 -1.81
N THR A 5 -6.45 23.50 -3.12
CA THR A 5 -6.95 22.26 -3.73
C THR A 5 -5.83 21.24 -3.90
N LYS A 6 -4.61 21.69 -4.22
CA LYS A 6 -3.40 20.85 -4.25
C LYS A 6 -3.07 20.31 -2.86
N ASP A 7 -3.02 21.16 -1.84
CA ASP A 7 -2.71 20.75 -0.46
C ASP A 7 -3.74 19.75 0.12
N ALA A 8 -5.03 19.91 -0.21
CA ALA A 8 -6.06 18.98 0.21
C ALA A 8 -5.94 17.61 -0.49
N MET A 9 -5.56 17.62 -1.77
CA MET A 9 -5.41 16.41 -2.58
C MET A 9 -4.12 15.64 -2.24
N ASP A 10 -3.04 16.34 -1.92
CA ASP A 10 -1.80 15.74 -1.42
C ASP A 10 -1.97 15.16 -0.01
N LYS A 11 -2.69 15.87 0.88
CA LYS A 11 -3.08 15.30 2.19
C LYS A 11 -4.02 14.11 2.08
N ALA A 12 -4.93 14.09 1.10
CA ALA A 12 -5.81 12.95 0.87
C ALA A 12 -5.03 11.73 0.36
N LYS A 13 -4.02 11.94 -0.50
CA LYS A 13 -3.09 10.88 -0.93
C LYS A 13 -2.26 10.33 0.24
N ASP A 14 -1.81 11.19 1.15
CA ASP A 14 -1.05 10.78 2.34
C ASP A 14 -1.91 10.10 3.42
N LEU A 15 -3.22 10.39 3.46
CA LEU A 15 -4.17 9.83 4.43
C LEU A 15 -4.83 8.53 3.99
N ALA A 16 -4.62 8.07 2.75
CA ALA A 16 -5.07 6.76 2.30
C ALA A 16 -4.00 5.70 2.65
N PRO A 17 -4.12 4.95 3.76
CA PRO A 17 -3.06 4.04 4.24
C PRO A 17 -2.80 2.85 3.30
N TRP A 18 -3.69 2.61 2.34
CA TRP A 18 -3.56 1.59 1.29
C TRP A 18 -2.67 2.12 0.17
N ARG A 19 -1.35 1.98 0.34
CA ARG A 19 -0.26 2.29 -0.61
C ARG A 19 -0.77 2.47 -2.05
N SER A 20 -0.85 3.73 -2.49
CA SER A 20 -1.06 4.09 -3.90
C SER A 20 0.08 3.62 -4.81
N SER A 21 1.22 3.21 -4.23
CA SER A 21 2.39 2.75 -4.96
C SER A 21 2.41 1.26 -5.30
N LEU A 22 1.45 0.47 -4.79
CA LEU A 22 1.38 -0.95 -5.15
C LEU A 22 0.68 -1.11 -6.50
N PRO A 23 1.29 -1.79 -7.49
CA PRO A 23 0.65 -2.09 -8.76
C PRO A 23 -0.68 -2.81 -8.56
N TRP A 24 -1.70 -2.49 -9.38
CA TRP A 24 -3.03 -3.11 -9.27
C TRP A 24 -2.97 -4.64 -9.31
N TRP A 25 -2.05 -5.21 -10.10
CA TRP A 25 -1.89 -6.66 -10.22
C TRP A 25 -1.44 -7.31 -8.90
N THR A 26 -0.70 -6.59 -8.05
CA THR A 26 -0.30 -7.10 -6.73
C THR A 26 -1.53 -7.24 -5.83
N VAL A 27 -2.40 -6.24 -5.83
CA VAL A 27 -3.69 -6.27 -5.08
C VAL A 27 -4.60 -7.38 -5.62
N LEU A 28 -4.60 -7.60 -6.94
CA LEU A 28 -5.35 -8.69 -7.57
C LEU A 28 -4.88 -10.06 -7.08
N ILE A 29 -3.56 -10.31 -7.10
CA ILE A 29 -2.98 -11.58 -6.64
C ILE A 29 -3.29 -11.80 -5.16
N GLU A 30 -3.12 -10.77 -4.32
CA GLU A 30 -3.45 -10.84 -2.89
C GLU A 30 -4.92 -11.18 -2.66
N GLY A 31 -5.83 -10.54 -3.42
CA GLY A 31 -7.26 -10.83 -3.39
C GLY A 31 -7.61 -12.25 -3.82
N ILE A 32 -7.01 -12.75 -4.90
CA ILE A 32 -7.21 -14.13 -5.39
C ILE A 32 -6.72 -15.15 -4.36
N VAL A 33 -5.51 -14.95 -3.83
CA VAL A 33 -4.94 -15.84 -2.81
C VAL A 33 -5.83 -15.85 -1.56
N MET A 34 -6.29 -14.69 -1.11
CA MET A 34 -7.15 -14.58 0.06
C MET A 34 -8.53 -15.23 -0.15
N ALA A 35 -9.13 -15.05 -1.34
CA ALA A 35 -10.38 -15.72 -1.70
C ALA A 35 -10.20 -17.25 -1.79
N ALA A 36 -9.11 -17.73 -2.39
CA ALA A 36 -8.78 -19.15 -2.47
C ALA A 36 -8.59 -19.76 -1.07
N VAL A 37 -7.89 -19.06 -0.17
CA VAL A 37 -7.76 -19.46 1.24
C VAL A 37 -9.13 -19.53 1.91
N GLY A 38 -10.00 -18.53 1.71
CA GLY A 38 -11.37 -18.55 2.23
C GLY A 38 -12.17 -19.77 1.75
N ILE A 39 -12.14 -20.06 0.44
CA ILE A 39 -12.81 -21.23 -0.15
C ILE A 39 -12.25 -22.53 0.42
N LEU A 40 -10.93 -22.66 0.51
CA LEU A 40 -10.28 -23.86 1.06
C LEU A 40 -10.66 -24.07 2.53
N ILE A 41 -10.79 -23.00 3.32
CA ILE A 41 -11.24 -23.08 4.72
C ILE A 41 -12.68 -23.61 4.78
N LEU A 42 -13.56 -23.16 3.88
CA LEU A 42 -14.95 -23.59 3.85
C LEU A 42 -15.12 -25.05 3.38
N ILE A 43 -14.32 -25.52 2.42
CA ILE A 43 -14.40 -26.89 1.89
C ILE A 43 -13.79 -27.91 2.84
N SER A 44 -12.64 -27.58 3.46
CA SER A 44 -11.87 -28.52 4.28
C SER A 44 -11.34 -27.83 5.53
N PRO A 45 -12.24 -27.46 6.47
CA PRO A 45 -11.90 -26.58 7.59
C PRO A 45 -10.75 -27.12 8.43
N ARG A 46 -10.72 -28.43 8.72
CA ARG A 46 -9.68 -29.04 9.55
C ARG A 46 -8.29 -28.96 8.90
N GLN A 47 -8.16 -29.46 7.66
CA GLN A 47 -6.86 -29.53 6.99
C GLN A 47 -6.36 -28.15 6.56
N THR A 48 -7.27 -27.30 6.09
CA THR A 48 -6.91 -25.93 5.71
C THR A 48 -6.52 -25.10 6.94
N THR A 49 -7.15 -25.27 8.09
CA THR A 49 -6.73 -24.56 9.32
C THR A 49 -5.29 -24.91 9.70
N ILE A 50 -4.91 -26.19 9.62
CA ILE A 50 -3.53 -26.62 9.90
C ILE A 50 -2.56 -25.99 8.89
N ASN A 51 -2.89 -26.06 7.59
CA ASN A 51 -2.03 -25.52 6.54
C ASN A 51 -1.87 -24.00 6.64
N VAL A 52 -2.96 -23.27 6.85
CA VAL A 52 -2.96 -21.81 7.02
C VAL A 52 -2.20 -21.42 8.28
N ALA A 53 -2.41 -22.15 9.39
CA ALA A 53 -1.65 -21.93 10.61
C ALA A 53 -0.15 -22.16 10.39
N LEU A 54 0.23 -23.19 9.62
CA LEU A 54 1.63 -23.47 9.29
C LEU A 54 2.24 -22.38 8.38
N PHE A 55 1.51 -21.92 7.36
CA PHE A 55 1.94 -20.81 6.51
C PHE A 55 2.13 -19.52 7.32
N LEU A 56 1.19 -19.22 8.21
CA LEU A 56 1.28 -18.07 9.10
C LEU A 56 2.43 -18.22 10.09
N ALA A 57 2.65 -19.42 10.63
CA ALA A 57 3.78 -19.75 11.51
C ALA A 57 5.10 -19.43 10.81
N MET A 58 5.20 -19.90 9.56
CA MET A 58 6.37 -19.70 8.72
C MET A 58 6.58 -18.23 8.40
N ALA A 59 5.54 -17.51 8.01
CA ALA A 59 5.62 -16.08 7.73
C ALA A 59 6.07 -15.27 8.96
N ILE A 60 5.49 -15.55 10.14
CA ILE A 60 5.85 -14.88 11.39
C ILE A 60 7.28 -15.27 11.82
N ALA A 61 7.66 -16.54 11.69
CA ALA A 61 9.00 -17.00 12.01
C ALA A 61 10.05 -16.33 11.11
N VAL A 62 9.83 -16.32 9.79
CA VAL A 62 10.73 -15.66 8.83
C VAL A 62 10.80 -14.16 9.09
N ALA A 63 9.66 -13.50 9.31
CA ALA A 63 9.63 -12.07 9.64
C ALA A 63 10.38 -11.78 10.96
N GLY A 64 10.23 -12.64 11.96
CA GLY A 64 10.96 -12.57 13.22
C GLY A 64 12.47 -12.71 13.02
N ILE A 65 12.91 -13.71 12.24
CA ILE A 65 14.32 -13.95 11.92
C ILE A 65 14.93 -12.76 11.17
N ILE A 66 14.25 -12.24 10.14
CA ILE A 66 14.72 -11.07 9.37
C ILE A 66 14.90 -9.85 10.29
N ARG A 67 13.94 -9.60 11.19
CA ARG A 67 14.02 -8.48 12.15
C ARG A 67 15.15 -8.69 13.15
N LEU A 68 15.30 -9.90 13.68
CA LEU A 68 16.36 -10.25 14.63
C LEU A 68 17.73 -10.09 13.98
N TRP A 69 17.89 -10.53 12.73
CA TRP A 69 19.10 -10.31 11.94
C TRP A 69 19.38 -8.82 11.72
N GLY A 70 18.34 -8.02 11.46
CA GLY A 70 18.44 -6.57 11.34
C GLY A 70 18.91 -5.88 12.62
N VAL A 71 18.51 -6.37 13.79
CA VAL A 71 19.00 -5.90 15.09
C VAL A 71 20.49 -6.20 15.23
N PHE A 72 20.94 -7.42 14.93
CA PHE A 72 22.36 -7.77 15.03
C PHE A 72 23.26 -7.00 14.05
N ARG A 73 22.72 -6.60 12.89
CA ARG A 73 23.51 -5.93 11.84
C ARG A 73 23.58 -4.41 11.99
N ASN A 74 22.60 -3.78 12.62
CA ASN A 74 22.50 -2.31 12.70
C ASN A 74 22.71 -1.82 14.13
N LYS A 75 23.46 -0.72 14.30
CA LYS A 75 23.55 0.00 15.59
C LYS A 75 22.27 0.82 15.80
N VAL A 76 21.20 0.20 16.27
CA VAL A 76 19.94 0.89 16.55
C VAL A 76 20.09 1.61 17.91
N PRO A 77 19.35 2.71 18.17
CA PRO A 77 19.37 3.32 19.50
C PRO A 77 18.85 2.33 20.57
N ASP A 78 19.60 2.19 21.67
CA ASP A 78 19.43 1.16 22.72
C ASP A 78 18.00 0.94 23.24
N SER A 79 17.15 1.97 23.29
CA SER A 79 15.80 1.86 23.85
C SER A 79 14.77 1.27 22.88
N VAL A 80 14.91 1.55 21.58
CA VAL A 80 14.02 1.02 20.53
C VAL A 80 14.46 -0.38 20.12
N GLU A 81 15.78 -0.63 20.15
CA GLU A 81 16.39 -1.91 19.80
C GLU A 81 15.90 -3.04 20.71
N LYS A 82 15.86 -2.82 22.04
CA LYS A 82 15.44 -3.84 23.01
C LYS A 82 14.01 -4.32 22.78
N THR A 83 13.06 -3.40 22.58
CA THR A 83 11.66 -3.78 22.39
C THR A 83 11.42 -4.43 21.03
N MET A 84 12.12 -3.99 19.99
CA MET A 84 12.08 -4.65 18.68
C MET A 84 12.69 -6.06 18.71
N ALA A 85 13.82 -6.25 19.40
CA ALA A 85 14.48 -7.54 19.56
C ALA A 85 13.57 -8.54 20.29
N VAL A 86 12.91 -8.12 21.37
CA VAL A 86 11.98 -8.99 22.11
C VAL A 86 10.78 -9.36 21.23
N ARG A 87 10.18 -8.43 20.48
CA ARG A 87 9.06 -8.73 19.57
C ARG A 87 9.46 -9.70 18.45
N ALA A 88 10.66 -9.50 17.88
CA ALA A 88 11.23 -10.41 16.88
C ALA A 88 11.46 -11.81 17.46
N THR A 89 11.93 -11.89 18.70
CA THR A 89 12.12 -13.15 19.43
C THR A 89 10.79 -13.85 19.65
N VAL A 90 9.77 -13.16 20.18
CA VAL A 90 8.43 -13.75 20.40
C VAL A 90 7.84 -14.29 19.11
N GLY A 91 7.91 -13.55 18.01
CA GLY A 91 7.44 -14.02 16.70
C GLY A 91 8.23 -15.22 16.18
N THR A 92 9.56 -15.19 16.30
CA THR A 92 10.44 -16.30 15.88
C THR A 92 10.14 -17.56 16.67
N PHE A 93 10.00 -17.45 17.99
CA PHE A 93 9.71 -18.59 18.86
C PHE A 93 8.30 -19.12 18.66
N SER A 94 7.27 -18.27 18.59
CA SER A 94 5.90 -18.74 18.41
C SER A 94 5.71 -19.45 17.07
N GLY A 95 6.21 -18.87 15.97
CA GLY A 95 6.19 -19.52 14.66
C GLY A 95 7.08 -20.77 14.61
N GLY A 96 8.28 -20.70 15.18
CA GLY A 96 9.24 -21.79 15.22
C GLY A 96 8.73 -23.01 15.98
N ILE A 97 8.12 -22.81 17.16
CA ILE A 97 7.54 -23.89 17.96
C ILE A 97 6.44 -24.61 17.17
N VAL A 98 5.55 -23.87 16.50
CA VAL A 98 4.49 -24.48 15.68
C VAL A 98 5.07 -25.33 14.55
N ILE A 99 6.11 -24.83 13.86
CA ILE A 99 6.79 -25.59 12.80
C ILE A 99 7.44 -26.85 13.35
N VAL A 100 8.14 -26.76 14.48
CA VAL A 100 8.78 -27.92 15.12
C VAL A 100 7.73 -28.95 15.53
N LEU A 101 6.64 -28.53 16.16
CA LEU A 101 5.55 -29.43 16.54
C LEU A 101 4.91 -30.10 15.32
N TYR A 102 4.76 -29.37 14.21
CA TYR A 102 4.25 -29.92 12.96
C TYR A 102 5.18 -30.99 12.39
N LEU A 103 6.49 -30.71 12.34
CA LEU A 103 7.49 -31.65 11.82
C LEU A 103 7.61 -32.92 12.68
N LEU A 104 7.31 -32.83 13.97
CA LEU A 104 7.30 -33.97 14.89
C LEU A 104 5.96 -34.72 14.93
N ASP A 105 4.97 -34.32 14.11
CA ASP A 105 3.59 -34.84 14.12
C ASP A 105 2.90 -34.72 15.50
N LEU A 106 3.32 -33.71 16.29
CA LEU A 106 2.76 -33.39 17.61
C LEU A 106 1.77 -32.22 17.55
N LEU A 107 1.63 -31.56 16.40
CA LEU A 107 0.78 -30.39 16.25
C LEU A 107 -0.69 -30.80 16.10
N THR A 108 -1.42 -30.76 17.21
CA THR A 108 -2.89 -30.77 17.19
C THR A 108 -3.43 -29.37 16.89
N VAL A 109 -4.64 -29.29 16.34
CA VAL A 109 -5.33 -28.00 16.07
C VAL A 109 -5.44 -27.18 17.36
N ASP A 110 -5.77 -27.85 18.45
CA ASP A 110 -5.92 -27.25 19.77
C ASP A 110 -4.60 -26.67 20.30
N ALA A 111 -3.51 -27.43 20.21
CA ALA A 111 -2.18 -26.96 20.60
C ALA A 111 -1.75 -25.76 19.74
N GLY A 112 -2.02 -25.82 18.44
CA GLY A 112 -1.76 -24.71 17.52
C GLY A 112 -2.49 -23.43 17.92
N LEU A 113 -3.81 -23.51 18.19
CA LEU A 113 -4.63 -22.37 18.61
C LEU A 113 -4.13 -21.76 19.93
N VAL A 114 -3.75 -22.59 20.90
CA VAL A 114 -3.26 -22.11 22.21
C VAL A 114 -1.90 -21.44 22.05
N ILE A 115 -0.95 -22.08 21.36
CA ILE A 115 0.41 -21.54 21.17
C ILE A 115 0.38 -20.23 20.39
N PHE A 116 -0.38 -20.19 19.30
CA PHE A 116 -0.56 -18.96 18.53
C PHE A 116 -1.33 -17.90 19.31
N GLY A 117 -2.40 -18.29 19.99
CA GLY A 117 -3.22 -17.39 20.79
C GLY A 117 -2.39 -16.67 21.85
N ILE A 118 -1.65 -17.44 22.65
CA ILE A 118 -0.75 -16.89 23.68
C ILE A 118 0.36 -16.05 23.03
N GLY A 119 0.99 -16.54 21.96
CA GLY A 119 2.04 -15.81 21.25
C GLY A 119 1.55 -14.46 20.71
N ALA A 120 0.35 -14.41 20.14
CA ALA A 120 -0.28 -13.21 19.62
C ALA A 120 -0.67 -12.22 20.73
N VAL A 121 -1.18 -12.71 21.87
CA VAL A 121 -1.44 -11.87 23.05
C VAL A 121 -0.15 -11.23 23.55
N ILE A 122 0.92 -12.01 23.74
CA ILE A 122 2.21 -11.49 24.20
C ILE A 122 2.77 -10.48 23.19
N TYR A 123 2.74 -10.80 21.90
CA TYR A 123 3.20 -9.92 20.81
C TYR A 123 2.42 -8.60 20.77
N GLY A 124 1.10 -8.67 20.98
CA GLY A 124 0.20 -7.53 21.02
C GLY A 124 0.44 -6.64 22.24
N LEU A 125 0.51 -7.23 23.45
CA LEU A 125 0.82 -6.53 24.70
C LEU A 125 2.16 -5.78 24.64
N MET A 126 3.18 -6.39 24.05
CA MET A 126 4.48 -5.71 23.84
C MET A 126 4.38 -4.55 22.85
N GLY A 127 3.51 -4.66 21.84
CA GLY A 127 3.24 -3.58 20.89
C GLY A 127 2.68 -2.32 21.54
N PHE A 128 1.86 -2.46 22.59
CA PHE A 128 1.39 -1.32 23.38
C PHE A 128 2.56 -0.58 24.05
N GLY A 129 3.55 -1.31 24.57
CA GLY A 129 4.77 -0.73 25.12
C GLY A 129 5.55 0.13 24.12
N VAL A 130 5.68 -0.35 22.88
CA VAL A 130 6.29 0.43 21.77
C VAL A 130 5.43 1.66 21.44
N GLY A 131 4.12 1.51 21.45
CA GLY A 131 3.17 2.59 21.18
C GLY A 131 3.36 3.77 22.13
N PHE A 132 3.60 3.52 23.42
CA PHE A 132 3.85 4.59 24.40
C PHE A 132 5.18 5.32 24.17
N GLY A 133 6.20 4.64 23.65
CA GLY A 133 7.52 5.21 23.39
C GLY A 133 7.66 5.93 22.03
N THR A 134 6.63 5.92 21.19
CA THR A 134 6.68 6.49 19.83
C THR A 134 5.72 7.66 19.67
N LEU A 135 6.09 8.65 18.85
CA LEU A 135 5.27 9.83 18.55
C LEU A 135 4.73 9.79 17.10
N GLY A 136 3.64 10.51 16.86
CA GLY A 136 3.09 10.73 15.52
C GLY A 136 2.41 9.50 14.88
N GLN A 137 2.53 9.36 13.56
CA GLN A 137 1.83 8.34 12.77
C GLN A 137 2.27 6.91 13.12
N ARG A 138 3.55 6.71 13.48
CA ARG A 138 4.09 5.41 13.92
C ARG A 138 3.41 4.90 15.20
N ARG A 139 3.02 5.81 16.09
CA ARG A 139 2.27 5.48 17.31
C ARG A 139 0.94 4.80 16.96
N ARG A 140 0.16 5.41 16.07
CA ARG A 140 -1.15 4.88 15.65
C ARG A 140 -1.03 3.49 15.03
N GLN A 141 -0.04 3.30 14.15
CA GLN A 141 0.23 2.00 13.53
C GLN A 141 0.60 0.94 14.58
N ALA A 142 1.50 1.27 15.51
CA ALA A 142 1.90 0.36 16.58
C ALA A 142 0.71 -0.03 17.49
N PHE A 143 -0.13 0.92 17.88
CA PHE A 143 -1.33 0.65 18.68
C PHE A 143 -2.36 -0.19 17.92
N LEU A 144 -2.58 0.09 16.63
CA LEU A 144 -3.52 -0.66 15.82
C LEU A 144 -3.06 -2.12 15.66
N GLU A 145 -1.78 -2.33 15.34
CA GLU A 145 -1.17 -3.65 15.26
C GLU A 145 -1.25 -4.37 16.62
N ALA A 146 -0.87 -3.70 17.71
CA ALA A 146 -0.92 -4.25 19.07
C ALA A 146 -2.32 -4.70 19.46
N PHE A 147 -3.32 -3.84 19.23
CA PHE A 147 -4.72 -4.13 19.50
C PHE A 147 -5.21 -5.32 18.69
N PHE A 148 -4.91 -5.34 17.39
CA PHE A 148 -5.34 -6.39 16.48
C PHE A 148 -4.78 -7.77 16.89
N PHE A 149 -3.47 -7.88 17.12
CA PHE A 149 -2.86 -9.15 17.55
C PHE A 149 -3.32 -9.58 18.94
N THR A 150 -3.52 -8.64 19.87
CA THR A 150 -4.05 -8.97 21.20
C THR A 150 -5.46 -9.53 21.08
N LEU A 151 -6.32 -8.87 20.30
CA LEU A 151 -7.71 -9.29 20.10
C LEU A 151 -7.80 -10.67 19.43
N ILE A 152 -7.01 -10.90 18.37
CA ILE A 152 -6.94 -12.21 17.70
C ILE A 152 -6.43 -13.28 18.66
N GLY A 153 -5.39 -12.98 19.43
CA GLY A 153 -4.84 -13.93 20.39
C GLY A 153 -5.86 -14.32 21.45
N LEU A 154 -6.57 -13.34 22.02
CA LEU A 154 -7.65 -13.58 22.98
C LEU A 154 -8.80 -14.38 22.37
N LEU A 155 -9.19 -14.08 21.12
CA LEU A 155 -10.22 -14.81 20.41
C LEU A 155 -9.82 -16.29 20.20
N MET A 156 -8.57 -16.57 19.83
CA MET A 156 -8.07 -17.94 19.67
C MET A 156 -8.11 -18.72 20.99
N VAL A 157 -7.66 -18.10 22.10
CA VAL A 157 -7.72 -18.71 23.43
C VAL A 157 -9.17 -18.94 23.85
N TYR A 158 -10.07 -17.98 23.59
CA TYR A 158 -11.50 -18.12 23.87
C TYR A 158 -12.13 -19.27 23.08
N VAL A 159 -11.85 -19.35 21.77
CA VAL A 159 -12.34 -20.42 20.89
C VAL A 159 -11.88 -21.80 21.39
N TYR A 160 -10.64 -21.91 21.86
CA TYR A 160 -10.13 -23.13 22.49
C TYR A 160 -10.92 -23.51 23.76
N VAL A 161 -11.15 -22.55 24.66
CA VAL A 161 -11.90 -22.77 25.91
C VAL A 161 -13.38 -23.10 25.66
N ALA A 162 -13.98 -22.51 24.62
CA ALA A 162 -15.38 -22.71 24.26
C ALA A 162 -15.67 -24.09 23.63
N GLY A 163 -14.63 -24.84 23.24
CA GLY A 163 -14.76 -26.21 22.77
C GLY A 163 -14.95 -26.37 21.25
N PRO A 164 -15.11 -27.62 20.78
CA PRO A 164 -15.04 -27.96 19.34
C PRO A 164 -16.07 -27.25 18.46
N ASP A 165 -17.29 -27.04 18.97
CA ASP A 165 -18.36 -26.38 18.22
C ASP A 165 -18.01 -24.90 17.94
N ALA A 166 -17.37 -24.23 18.89
CA ALA A 166 -16.91 -22.85 18.73
C ALA A 166 -15.78 -22.77 17.70
N VAL A 167 -14.88 -23.76 17.66
CA VAL A 167 -13.82 -23.85 16.64
C VAL A 167 -14.43 -23.97 15.25
N HIS A 168 -15.43 -24.83 15.07
CA HIS A 168 -16.09 -25.01 13.77
C HIS A 168 -16.77 -23.73 13.28
N GLN A 169 -17.55 -23.08 14.16
CA GLN A 169 -18.22 -21.82 13.84
C GLN A 169 -17.22 -20.69 13.55
N ALA A 170 -16.20 -20.53 14.40
CA ALA A 170 -15.17 -19.50 14.21
C ALA A 170 -14.42 -19.71 12.89
N THR A 171 -14.05 -20.95 12.57
CA THR A 171 -13.38 -21.30 11.31
C THR A 171 -14.25 -20.99 10.11
N ALA A 172 -15.55 -21.30 10.17
CA ALA A 172 -16.50 -20.96 9.11
C ALA A 172 -16.64 -19.43 8.92
N ILE A 173 -16.77 -18.67 10.02
CA ILE A 173 -16.83 -17.21 9.99
C ILE A 173 -15.55 -16.63 9.36
N VAL A 174 -14.38 -17.11 9.78
CA VAL A 174 -13.08 -16.69 9.21
C VAL A 174 -13.02 -17.02 7.73
N GLY A 175 -13.48 -18.20 7.31
CA GLY A 175 -13.55 -18.58 5.89
C GLY A 175 -14.41 -17.62 5.06
N TRP A 176 -15.60 -17.27 5.55
CA TRP A 176 -16.48 -16.29 4.90
C TRP A 176 -15.90 -14.89 4.87
N VAL A 177 -15.33 -14.42 5.97
CA VAL A 177 -14.68 -13.11 6.05
C VAL A 177 -13.50 -13.04 5.07
N ALA A 178 -12.66 -14.07 5.03
CA ALA A 178 -11.54 -14.14 4.09
C ALA A 178 -12.01 -14.16 2.62
N LEU A 179 -13.08 -14.92 2.32
CA LEU A 179 -13.67 -14.97 0.99
C LEU A 179 -14.22 -13.61 0.55
N ILE A 180 -15.03 -12.97 1.39
CA ILE A 180 -15.62 -11.66 1.09
C ILE A 180 -14.53 -10.59 0.95
N ALA A 181 -13.55 -10.58 1.86
CA ALA A 181 -12.42 -9.66 1.78
C ALA A 181 -11.58 -9.88 0.51
N GLY A 182 -11.31 -11.14 0.15
CA GLY A 182 -10.61 -11.48 -1.09
C GLY A 182 -11.36 -11.02 -2.34
N LEU A 183 -12.67 -11.25 -2.41
CA LEU A 183 -13.51 -10.76 -3.51
C LEU A 183 -13.56 -9.23 -3.57
N ALA A 184 -13.62 -8.55 -2.43
CA ALA A 184 -13.56 -7.09 -2.37
C ALA A 184 -12.21 -6.55 -2.87
N LEU A 185 -11.09 -7.19 -2.53
CA LEU A 185 -9.77 -6.84 -3.03
C LEU A 185 -9.66 -7.04 -4.55
N VAL A 186 -10.21 -8.15 -5.08
CA VAL A 186 -10.28 -8.38 -6.53
C VAL A 186 -11.08 -7.26 -7.21
N GLY A 187 -12.25 -6.91 -6.69
CA GLY A 187 -13.06 -5.79 -7.20
C GLY A 187 -12.30 -4.45 -7.14
N MET A 188 -11.60 -4.20 -6.04
CA MET A 188 -10.76 -3.00 -5.88
C MET A 188 -9.60 -2.97 -6.87
N ALA A 189 -8.97 -4.11 -7.18
CA ALA A 189 -7.89 -4.19 -8.15
C ALA A 189 -8.37 -3.84 -9.56
N PHE A 190 -9.53 -4.35 -9.98
CA PHE A 190 -10.13 -3.98 -11.27
C PHE A 190 -10.54 -2.51 -11.31
N TRP A 191 -11.07 -1.98 -10.21
CA TRP A 191 -11.39 -0.55 -10.12
C TRP A 191 -10.14 0.31 -10.26
N ARG A 192 -9.01 -0.06 -9.63
CA ARG A 192 -7.72 0.63 -9.78
C ARG A 192 -7.21 0.59 -11.22
N ARG A 193 -7.26 -0.58 -11.88
CA ARG A 193 -6.89 -0.70 -13.29
C ARG A 193 -7.68 0.26 -14.17
N SER A 194 -9.01 0.35 -13.96
CA SER A 194 -9.84 1.29 -14.72
C SER A 194 -9.51 2.77 -14.45
N GLN A 195 -8.92 3.11 -13.30
CA GLN A 195 -8.43 4.46 -13.04
C GLN A 195 -7.11 4.73 -13.76
N GLU A 196 -6.20 3.75 -13.80
CA GLU A 196 -4.94 3.85 -14.54
C GLU A 196 -5.19 4.08 -16.04
N ASP A 197 -6.07 3.28 -16.65
CA ASP A 197 -6.44 3.41 -18.07
C ASP A 197 -7.04 4.80 -18.39
N ARG A 198 -7.86 5.36 -17.48
CA ARG A 198 -8.43 6.71 -17.63
C ARG A 198 -7.40 7.82 -17.50
N ILE A 199 -6.40 7.63 -16.62
CA ILE A 199 -5.35 8.62 -16.44
C ILE A 199 -4.47 8.67 -17.68
N GLU A 200 -4.17 7.52 -18.29
CA GLU A 200 -3.42 7.43 -19.54
C GLU A 200 -4.15 8.14 -20.70
N GLU A 201 -5.44 7.84 -20.89
CA GLU A 201 -6.29 8.51 -21.89
C GLU A 201 -6.37 10.03 -21.66
N LEU A 202 -6.48 10.47 -20.41
CA LEU A 202 -6.50 11.90 -20.08
C LEU A 202 -5.14 12.55 -20.29
N SER A 203 -4.03 11.85 -20.02
CA SER A 203 -2.69 12.38 -20.27
C SER A 203 -2.41 12.56 -21.76
N GLU A 204 -2.81 11.59 -22.59
CA GLU A 204 -2.71 11.67 -24.05
C GLU A 204 -3.54 12.84 -24.59
N LYS A 205 -4.80 13.00 -24.13
CA LYS A 205 -5.65 14.13 -24.52
C LYS A 205 -5.10 15.49 -24.08
N VAL A 206 -4.45 15.56 -22.93
CA VAL A 206 -3.83 16.80 -22.44
C VAL A 206 -2.56 17.13 -23.22
N GLU A 207 -1.77 16.11 -23.58
CA GLU A 207 -0.59 16.26 -24.46
C GLU A 207 -1.01 16.74 -25.85
N GLU A 208 -1.99 16.08 -26.49
CA GLU A 208 -2.55 16.53 -27.77
C GLU A 208 -3.11 17.96 -27.72
N ALA A 209 -3.81 18.32 -26.64
CA ALA A 209 -4.35 19.67 -26.48
C ALA A 209 -3.25 20.71 -26.26
N SER A 210 -2.19 20.35 -25.54
CA SER A 210 -1.02 21.19 -25.33
C SER A 210 -0.28 21.43 -26.64
N ASP A 211 -0.10 20.40 -27.46
CA ASP A 211 0.59 20.49 -28.75
C ASP A 211 -0.19 21.35 -29.74
N ARG A 212 -1.52 21.15 -29.85
CA ARG A 212 -2.39 22.02 -30.68
C ARG A 212 -2.33 23.48 -30.23
N GLN A 213 -2.33 23.72 -28.91
CA GLN A 213 -2.23 25.08 -28.39
C GLN A 213 -0.87 25.71 -28.70
N GLN A 214 0.23 24.94 -28.73
CA GLN A 214 1.54 25.43 -29.12
C GLN A 214 1.60 25.73 -30.62
N ASP A 215 1.03 24.87 -31.47
CA ASP A 215 0.96 25.08 -32.92
C ASP A 215 0.16 26.34 -33.27
N ASP A 216 -1.03 26.52 -32.68
CA ASP A 216 -1.86 27.73 -32.87
C ASP A 216 -1.11 29.00 -32.42
N GLN A 217 -0.34 28.92 -31.32
CA GLN A 217 0.48 30.04 -30.85
C GLN A 217 1.64 30.34 -31.81
N MET A 218 2.28 29.31 -32.38
CA MET A 218 3.36 29.48 -33.35
C MET A 218 2.84 30.05 -34.67
N GLU A 219 1.65 29.66 -35.11
CA GLU A 219 1.00 30.23 -36.30
C GLU A 219 0.66 31.72 -36.11
N ASP A 220 0.02 32.11 -34.99
CA ASP A 220 -0.24 33.53 -34.66
C ASP A 220 1.06 34.35 -34.58
N LEU A 221 2.10 33.79 -33.96
CA LEU A 221 3.41 34.44 -33.90
C LEU A 221 4.03 34.61 -35.29
N SER A 222 3.93 33.60 -36.16
CA SER A 222 4.47 33.67 -37.52
C SER A 222 3.75 34.72 -38.37
N ALA A 223 2.42 34.79 -38.30
CA ALA A 223 1.60 35.78 -39.00
C ALA A 223 1.92 37.22 -38.54
N ARG A 224 2.11 37.43 -37.23
CA ARG A 224 2.51 38.73 -36.69
C ARG A 224 3.92 39.16 -37.11
N ILE A 225 4.86 38.22 -37.24
CA ILE A 225 6.20 38.50 -37.73
C ILE A 225 6.15 38.89 -39.21
N GLU A 226 5.36 38.18 -40.02
CA GLU A 226 5.18 38.50 -41.44
C GLU A 226 4.55 39.89 -41.62
N GLU A 227 3.49 40.22 -40.88
CA GLU A 227 2.86 41.56 -40.90
C GLU A 227 3.82 42.67 -40.45
N ALA A 228 4.64 42.42 -39.42
CA ALA A 228 5.64 43.37 -38.95
C ALA A 228 6.77 43.58 -39.98
N SER A 229 7.20 42.51 -40.66
CA SER A 229 8.23 42.58 -41.69
C SER A 229 7.76 43.33 -42.94
N GLY A 230 6.50 43.17 -43.34
CA GLY A 230 5.89 43.92 -44.45
C GLY A 230 5.84 45.43 -44.18
N ARG A 231 5.48 45.83 -42.94
CA ARG A 231 5.47 47.26 -42.57
C ARG A 231 6.84 47.93 -42.62
N GLN A 232 7.91 47.21 -42.25
CA GLN A 232 9.27 47.76 -42.32
C GLN A 232 9.74 48.01 -43.76
N GLN A 233 9.30 47.19 -44.72
CA GLN A 233 9.62 47.41 -46.14
C GLN A 233 8.92 48.65 -46.71
N ASP A 234 7.66 48.89 -46.33
CA ASP A 234 6.92 50.08 -46.79
C ASP A 234 7.49 51.39 -46.21
N GLU A 235 8.00 51.38 -44.98
CA GLU A 235 8.66 52.54 -44.35
C GLU A 235 10.00 52.89 -45.02
N ASP A 236 10.82 51.90 -45.39
CA ASP A 236 12.09 52.13 -46.11
C ASP A 236 11.86 52.69 -47.53
N GLU A 237 10.77 52.32 -48.21
CA GLU A 237 10.43 52.90 -49.52
C GLU A 237 9.92 54.34 -49.43
N THR A 238 9.29 54.74 -48.31
CA THR A 238 8.82 56.12 -48.12
C THR A 238 9.92 57.09 -47.69
N GLU A 239 10.96 56.64 -47.00
CA GLU A 239 12.12 57.49 -46.65
C GLU A 239 13.13 57.67 -47.80
N MET A 240 13.12 56.83 -48.84
CA MET A 240 13.95 57.03 -50.05
C MET A 240 13.38 58.04 -51.06
N GLY A 241 12.35 58.80 -50.69
CA GLY A 241 11.94 60.02 -51.37
C GLY A 241 12.98 61.13 -51.26
N VAL A 242 14.15 60.94 -51.87
CA VAL A 242 15.20 61.95 -51.99
C VAL A 242 14.61 63.15 -52.73
N PRO A 243 14.48 64.33 -52.10
CA PRO A 243 14.00 65.53 -52.77
C PRO A 243 14.94 65.85 -53.92
N ARG A 244 14.41 65.89 -55.15
CA ARG A 244 15.19 66.32 -56.33
C ARG A 244 15.75 67.73 -56.06
N PRO A 245 17.04 67.98 -56.27
CA PRO A 245 17.60 69.31 -56.17
C PRO A 245 16.88 70.20 -57.18
N GLN A 246 16.22 71.24 -56.69
CA GLN A 246 15.61 72.26 -57.52
C GLN A 246 16.74 73.02 -58.22
N ASP A 247 16.71 73.01 -59.55
CA ASP A 247 17.55 73.83 -60.40
C ASP A 247 17.34 75.30 -60.03
N LEU A 248 18.37 75.91 -59.44
CA LEU A 248 18.47 77.35 -59.25
C LEU A 248 19.18 77.93 -60.48
N SER A 249 18.43 78.77 -61.19
CA SER A 249 18.82 79.67 -62.28
C SER A 249 19.98 80.61 -61.92
#